data_AF-A0A1D1ZHD3-F1
#
_entry.id   AF-A0A1D1ZHD3-F1
#
_cell.length_a   1.000
_cell.length_b   1.000
_cell.length_c   1.000
_cell.angle_alpha   90.00
_cell.angle_beta   90.00
_cell.angle_gamma   90.00
#
_symmetry.space_group_name_H-M   'P 1'
#
loop_
_entity.id
_entity.type
_entity.pdbx_description
1 polymer ?
#
loop_
_entity_poly.entity_id
_entity_poly.type
_entity_poly.pdbx_seq_one_letter_code
_entity_poly.pdbx_strand_id
1 'polypeptide(L)'
;MVPFLEISEEFNSGFGSHTPMLLGQAKVVRYYPNYQRTLELLKAIMKNTMCINNADDKTVPLSKPEDLEKIIHAESCSDLYSIVGENFWVATTCESSAFD
;
A
#
# COMPACT_ATOMS: atom_id res chain seq x y z
N MET A 1 -35.42 0.53 -7.01
CA MET A 1 -34.40 0.95 -8.00
C MET A 1 -33.59 2.05 -7.36
N VAL A 2 -32.45 1.70 -6.75
CA VAL A 2 -31.56 2.65 -6.07
C VAL A 2 -30.62 3.21 -7.14
N PRO A 3 -30.38 4.53 -7.21
CA PRO A 3 -29.69 5.13 -8.35
C PRO A 3 -28.21 4.79 -8.32
N PHE A 4 -27.72 4.28 -9.45
CA PHE A 4 -26.33 3.89 -9.75
C PHE A 4 -25.36 5.10 -9.89
N LEU A 5 -25.66 6.24 -9.26
CA LEU A 5 -24.93 7.51 -9.47
C LEU A 5 -23.87 7.81 -8.39
N GLU A 6 -23.89 7.13 -7.25
CA GLU A 6 -23.07 7.48 -6.07
C GLU A 6 -21.66 6.86 -6.05
N ILE A 7 -21.32 6.01 -7.03
CA ILE A 7 -20.08 5.24 -7.00
C ILE A 7 -18.88 6.07 -7.49
N SER A 8 -19.06 7.05 -8.39
CA SER A 8 -17.91 7.73 -9.01
C SER A 8 -17.27 8.80 -8.14
N GLU A 9 -18.04 9.52 -7.31
CA GLU A 9 -17.47 10.52 -6.41
C GLU A 9 -16.77 9.88 -5.21
N GLU A 10 -17.37 8.86 -4.60
CA GLU A 10 -16.72 8.10 -3.52
C GLU A 10 -15.44 7.42 -4.01
N PHE A 11 -15.46 6.80 -5.20
CA PHE A 11 -14.28 6.19 -5.80
C PHE A 11 -13.17 7.23 -6.09
N ASN A 12 -13.52 8.40 -6.64
CA ASN A 12 -12.55 9.49 -6.87
C ASN A 12 -12.09 10.17 -5.58
N SER A 13 -12.86 10.10 -4.50
CA SER A 13 -12.48 10.61 -3.18
C SER A 13 -11.50 9.70 -2.43
N GLY A 14 -11.21 8.51 -2.97
CA GLY A 14 -10.37 7.50 -2.31
C GLY A 14 -11.12 6.67 -1.27
N PHE A 15 -12.43 6.44 -1.49
CA PHE A 15 -13.21 5.45 -0.75
C PHE A 15 -13.37 4.18 -1.57
N GLY A 16 -12.83 3.06 -1.07
CA GLY A 16 -12.95 1.73 -1.67
C GLY A 16 -11.69 0.89 -1.52
N SER A 17 -11.81 -0.43 -1.69
CA SER A 17 -10.72 -1.42 -1.60
C SER A 17 -9.57 -1.18 -2.61
N HIS A 18 -9.83 -0.41 -3.67
CA HIS A 18 -8.86 -0.04 -4.70
C HIS A 18 -8.16 1.30 -4.43
N THR A 19 -8.39 1.96 -3.29
CA THR A 19 -7.70 3.20 -2.96
C THR A 19 -6.23 2.89 -2.72
N PRO A 20 -5.29 3.37 -3.56
CA PRO A 20 -3.88 3.10 -3.36
C PRO A 20 -3.47 3.68 -2.01
N MET A 21 -2.81 2.87 -1.20
CA MET A 21 -2.44 3.22 0.18
C MET A 21 -1.73 4.59 0.26
N LEU A 22 -0.94 4.90 -0.78
CA LEU A 22 -0.25 6.18 -0.94
C LEU A 22 -1.22 7.38 -1.09
N LEU A 23 -2.25 7.27 -1.94
CA LEU A 23 -3.23 8.33 -2.17
C LEU A 23 -4.21 8.48 -0.99
N GLY A 24 -4.64 7.36 -0.39
CA GLY A 24 -5.50 7.39 0.79
C GLY A 24 -4.82 8.04 2.00
N GLN A 25 -3.55 7.74 2.24
CA GLN A 25 -2.79 8.30 3.36
C GLN A 25 -2.37 9.76 3.13
N ALA A 26 -2.06 10.14 1.89
CA ALA A 26 -1.60 11.50 1.56
C ALA A 26 -2.73 12.52 1.33
N LYS A 27 -3.94 12.09 0.92
CA LYS A 27 -5.04 13.01 0.56
C LYS A 27 -6.24 12.97 1.50
N VAL A 28 -6.45 11.89 2.27
CA VAL A 28 -7.61 11.77 3.16
C VAL A 28 -7.18 12.00 4.61
N VAL A 29 -7.57 13.15 5.15
CA VAL A 29 -7.24 13.61 6.52
C VAL A 29 -7.52 12.55 7.60
N ARG A 30 -8.51 11.68 7.38
CA ARG A 30 -8.88 10.62 8.33
C ARG A 30 -7.80 9.54 8.51
N TYR A 31 -7.01 9.26 7.46
CA TYR A 31 -5.98 8.22 7.51
C TYR A 31 -4.61 8.74 7.94
N TYR A 32 -4.33 10.03 7.69
CA TYR A 32 -3.09 10.69 8.06
C TYR A 32 -2.65 10.48 9.54
N PRO A 33 -3.53 10.44 10.56
CA PRO A 33 -3.14 10.12 11.92
C PRO A 33 -2.46 8.75 12.08
N ASN A 34 -2.71 7.82 11.16
CA ASN A 34 -2.08 6.50 11.14
C ASN A 34 -0.89 6.42 10.17
N TYR A 35 -0.52 7.52 9.51
CA TYR A 35 0.51 7.56 8.48
C TYR A 35 1.80 6.87 8.91
N GLN A 36 2.35 7.22 10.08
CA GLN A 36 3.59 6.61 10.58
C GLN A 36 3.43 5.10 10.76
N ARG A 37 2.32 4.66 11.37
CA ARG A 37 2.04 3.24 11.58
C ARG A 37 1.92 2.49 10.26
N THR A 38 1.26 3.09 9.27
CA THR A 38 1.11 2.51 7.93
C THR A 38 2.45 2.43 7.20
N LEU A 39 3.28 3.46 7.30
CA LEU A 39 4.63 3.48 6.71
C LEU A 39 5.50 2.37 7.30
N GLU A 40 5.54 2.23 8.62
CA GLU A 40 6.31 1.17 9.29
C GLU A 40 5.81 -0.22 8.91
N LEU A 41 4.49 -0.41 8.85
CA LEU A 41 3.90 -1.68 8.44
C LEU A 41 4.26 -2.03 6.99
N LEU A 42 4.22 -1.06 6.08
CA LEU A 42 4.62 -1.26 4.69
C LEU A 42 6.06 -1.74 4.58
N LYS A 43 6.98 -1.04 5.25
CA LYS A 43 8.41 -1.38 5.31
C LYS A 43 8.64 -2.79 5.86
N ALA A 44 7.91 -3.16 6.92
CA ALA A 44 7.98 -4.49 7.52
C ALA A 44 7.49 -5.59 6.56
N ILE A 45 6.36 -5.38 5.87
CA ILE A 45 5.84 -6.34 4.90
C ILE A 45 6.84 -6.50 3.74
N MET A 46 7.29 -5.41 3.13
CA MET A 46 8.27 -5.44 2.03
C MET A 46 9.55 -6.19 2.41
N LYS A 47 10.05 -5.99 3.63
CA LYS A 47 11.22 -6.69 4.17
C LYS A 47 10.97 -8.19 4.36
N ASN A 48 9.78 -8.56 4.82
CA ASN A 48 9.44 -9.95 5.12
C ASN A 48 9.12 -10.75 3.86
N THR A 49 8.39 -10.16 2.91
CA THR A 49 7.93 -10.84 1.69
C THR A 49 8.94 -10.75 0.55
N MET A 50 9.83 -9.75 0.57
CA MET A 50 10.76 -9.46 -0.53
C MET A 50 10.07 -9.20 -1.88
N CYS A 51 8.78 -8.88 -1.86
CA CYS A 51 7.99 -8.63 -3.06
C CYS A 51 6.93 -7.55 -2.82
N ILE A 52 6.56 -6.90 -3.91
CA ILE A 52 5.44 -5.95 -3.99
C ILE A 52 4.50 -6.41 -5.09
N ASN A 53 3.31 -5.83 -5.13
CA ASN A 53 2.41 -5.95 -6.28
C ASN A 53 2.36 -4.60 -6.99
N ASN A 54 2.53 -4.60 -8.31
CA ASN A 54 2.50 -3.39 -9.11
C ASN A 54 1.06 -3.00 -9.49
N ALA A 55 0.90 -1.93 -10.26
CA ALA A 55 -0.42 -1.44 -10.71
C ALA A 55 -1.17 -2.41 -11.64
N ASP A 56 -0.48 -3.39 -12.25
CA ASP A 56 -1.08 -4.47 -13.06
C ASP A 56 -1.47 -5.69 -12.20
N ASP A 57 -1.40 -5.59 -10.87
CA ASP A 57 -1.58 -6.70 -9.91
C ASP A 57 -0.61 -7.86 -10.11
N LYS A 58 0.58 -7.59 -10.66
CA LYS A 58 1.66 -8.59 -10.79
C LYS A 58 2.58 -8.51 -9.58
N THR A 59 2.92 -9.66 -9.02
CA THR A 59 3.96 -9.76 -7.98
C THR A 59 5.33 -9.52 -8.59
N VAL A 60 6.02 -8.50 -8.11
CA VAL A 60 7.36 -8.10 -8.55
C VAL A 60 8.34 -8.31 -7.39
N PRO A 61 9.44 -9.06 -7.60
CA PRO A 61 10.46 -9.24 -6.58
C PRO A 61 11.26 -7.95 -6.38
N LEU A 62 11.52 -7.60 -5.11
CA LEU A 62 12.50 -6.58 -4.73
C LEU A 62 13.88 -7.16 -5.02
N SER A 63 14.41 -6.86 -6.20
CA SER A 63 15.46 -7.66 -6.83
C SER A 63 16.86 -7.41 -6.26
N LYS A 64 17.05 -6.37 -5.45
CA LYS A 64 18.38 -5.96 -5.02
C LYS A 64 18.48 -5.76 -3.50
N PRO A 65 19.56 -6.25 -2.86
CA PRO A 65 19.84 -5.98 -1.45
C PRO A 65 19.94 -4.49 -1.12
N GLU A 66 20.40 -3.67 -2.07
CA GLU A 66 20.48 -2.21 -1.93
C GLU A 66 19.10 -1.55 -1.81
N ASP A 67 18.04 -2.18 -2.32
CA ASP A 67 16.68 -1.65 -2.23
C ASP A 67 16.09 -1.88 -0.83
N LEU A 68 16.45 -2.98 -0.17
CA LEU A 68 16.04 -3.24 1.21
C LEU A 68 16.57 -2.20 2.19
N GLU A 69 17.86 -1.87 2.10
CA GLU A 69 18.46 -0.84 2.94
C GLU A 69 17.79 0.51 2.71
N LYS A 70 17.51 0.88 1.45
CA LYS A 70 16.77 2.11 1.14
C LYS A 70 15.35 2.07 1.70
N ILE A 71 14.64 0.94 1.63
CA ILE A 71 13.29 0.78 2.19
C ILE A 71 13.33 0.95 3.71
N ILE A 72 14.31 0.37 4.41
CA ILE A 72 14.46 0.51 5.86
C ILE A 72 14.65 1.97 6.27
N HIS A 73 15.38 2.75 5.48
CA HIS A 73 15.67 4.16 5.74
C HIS A 73 14.64 5.14 5.13
N ALA A 74 13.63 4.65 4.40
CA ALA A 74 12.58 5.50 3.87
C ALA A 74 11.81 6.19 5.01
N GLU A 75 11.68 7.52 4.92
CA GLU A 75 10.97 8.36 5.87
C GLU A 75 9.57 8.72 5.37
N SER A 76 9.29 8.43 4.10
CA SER A 76 8.01 8.73 3.49
C SER A 76 7.53 7.73 2.45
N CYS A 77 6.23 7.79 2.17
CA CYS A 77 5.65 7.12 1.01
C CYS A 77 6.27 7.57 -0.32
N SER A 78 6.73 8.83 -0.42
CA SER A 78 7.41 9.34 -1.62
C SER A 78 8.78 8.69 -1.82
N ASP A 79 9.52 8.43 -0.74
CA ASP A 79 10.80 7.72 -0.82
C ASP A 79 10.59 6.30 -1.32
N LEU A 80 9.58 5.61 -0.79
CA LEU A 80 9.22 4.25 -1.21
C LEU A 80 8.80 4.21 -2.68
N TYR A 81 8.00 5.16 -3.14
CA TYR A 81 7.66 5.29 -4.56
C TYR A 81 8.90 5.51 -5.42
N SER A 82 9.86 6.32 -4.95
CA SER A 82 11.11 6.59 -5.67
C SER A 82 12.02 5.35 -5.75
N ILE A 83 11.99 4.49 -4.72
CA ILE A 83 12.72 3.22 -4.70
C ILE A 83 12.09 2.20 -5.65
N VAL A 84 10.76 2.06 -5.63
CA VAL A 84 10.03 1.09 -6.46
C VAL A 84 9.95 1.53 -7.92
N GLY A 85 9.84 2.85 -8.18
CA GLY A 85 9.77 3.44 -9.51
C GLY A 85 8.38 3.41 -10.17
N GLU A 86 7.38 2.80 -9.52
CA GLU A 86 6.01 2.72 -10.00
C GLU A 86 4.99 2.66 -8.85
N ASN A 87 3.70 2.76 -9.18
CA ASN A 87 2.64 2.55 -8.20
C ASN A 87 2.62 1.10 -7.75
N PHE A 88 2.46 0.89 -6.44
CA PHE A 88 2.49 -0.43 -5.85
C PHE A 88 1.57 -0.56 -4.65
N TRP A 89 1.33 -1.80 -4.26
CA TRP A 89 0.68 -2.19 -3.02
C TRP A 89 1.35 -3.45 -2.46
N VAL A 90 1.08 -3.76 -1.18
CA VAL A 90 1.60 -4.97 -0.54
C VAL A 90 0.44 -5.75 0.08
N ALA A 91 0.66 -7.05 0.24
CA ALA A 91 -0.25 -7.94 0.95
C ALA A 91 0.49 -8.62 2.11
N THR A 92 -0.25 -8.92 3.17
CA THR A 92 0.17 -9.87 4.20
C THR A 92 -0.87 -10.98 4.26
N THR A 93 -0.46 -12.20 4.59
CA THR A 93 -1.41 -13.28 4.87
C THR A 93 -2.16 -13.00 6.17
N CYS A 94 -3.36 -13.58 6.28
CA CYS A 94 -4.15 -13.59 7.50
C CYS A 94 -4.34 -15.06 7.89
N GLU A 95 -3.58 -15.51 8.89
CA GLU A 95 -3.73 -16.87 9.42
C GLU A 95 -4.95 -16.89 10.34
N SER A 96 -5.93 -17.74 10.02
CA SER A 96 -7.15 -17.91 10.81
C SER A 96 -7.10 -19.22 11.57
N SER A 97 -7.34 -19.17 12.88
CA SER A 97 -7.47 -20.37 13.73
C SER A 97 -8.91 -20.89 13.79
N ALA A 98 -9.78 -20.50 12.85
CA ALA A 98 -11.21 -20.82 12.91
C ALA A 98 -11.55 -22.27 12.52
N PHE A 99 -10.60 -23.01 11.95
CA PHE A 99 -10.79 -24.38 11.48
C PHE A 99 -9.80 -25.39 12.09
N ASP A 100 -9.22 -25.07 13.25
CA ASP A 100 -8.57 -26.06 14.12
C ASP A 100 -9.59 -26.76 15.03
#